data_AF-A0A2N6VIT2-F1
#
_entry.id   AF-A0A2N6VIT2-F1
#
_cell.length_a   1.000
_cell.length_b   1.000
_cell.length_c   1.000
_cell.angle_alpha   90.00
_cell.angle_beta   90.00
_cell.angle_gamma   90.00
#
_symmetry.space_group_name_H-M   'P 1'
#
loop_
_entity.id
_entity.type
_entity.pdbx_description
1 polymer ?
#
loop_
_entity_poly.entity_id
_entity_poly.type
_entity_poly.pdbx_seq_one_letter_code
_entity_poly.pdbx_strand_id
1 'polypeptide(L)'
;AEHHVPRHLARRLENFHLWAIAAADQAFEEAADIQTSPSGASSADLPWDPARVMIVTATGSGPIRPQQRAALAYAEDGQRGVPLTLSMHGAPDSPAALISQRYGITGPAHAVSATCASGAVGLGEALRA
;
A
#
# COMPACT_ATOMS: atom_id res chain seq x y z
N ALA A 1 -14.01 0.89 -2.74
CA ALA A 1 -12.96 0.66 -1.71
C ALA A 1 -13.29 -0.53 -0.81
N GLU A 2 -14.48 -0.59 -0.17
CA GLU A 2 -14.86 -1.69 0.75
C GLU A 2 -14.91 -3.10 0.11
N HIS A 3 -14.82 -3.22 -1.22
CA HIS A 3 -14.83 -4.51 -1.93
C HIS A 3 -13.45 -5.13 -2.17
N HIS A 4 -12.36 -4.36 -2.02
CA HIS A 4 -11.00 -4.81 -2.37
C HIS A 4 -10.25 -5.47 -1.20
N VAL A 5 -10.63 -5.14 0.04
CA VAL A 5 -9.87 -5.52 1.24
C VAL A 5 -10.82 -6.12 2.28
N PRO A 6 -10.43 -7.22 2.96
CA PRO A 6 -11.21 -7.78 4.06
C PRO A 6 -11.54 -6.73 5.13
N ARG A 7 -12.78 -6.76 5.65
CA ARG A 7 -13.26 -5.82 6.68
C ARG A 7 -12.31 -5.68 7.88
N HIS A 8 -11.67 -6.78 8.31
CA HIS A 8 -10.78 -6.75 9.47
C HIS A 8 -9.50 -5.93 9.21
N LEU A 9 -8.97 -6.00 7.99
CA LEU A 9 -7.80 -5.24 7.55
C LEU A 9 -8.19 -3.78 7.25
N ALA A 10 -9.32 -3.55 6.60
CA ALA A 10 -9.82 -2.20 6.29
C ALA A 10 -9.92 -1.29 7.53
N ARG A 11 -10.31 -1.82 8.70
CA ARG A 11 -10.37 -1.05 9.97
C ARG A 11 -9.02 -0.54 10.48
N ARG A 12 -7.91 -1.07 9.98
CA ARG A 12 -6.53 -0.73 10.38
C ARG A 12 -5.82 0.13 9.33
N LEU A 13 -6.46 0.35 8.18
CA LEU A 13 -5.90 1.07 7.04
C LEU A 13 -6.55 2.44 6.88
N GLU A 14 -5.77 3.38 6.38
CA GLU A 14 -6.27 4.65 5.87
C GLU A 14 -6.75 4.56 4.42
N ASN A 15 -7.55 5.55 4.00
CA ASN A 15 -8.05 5.68 2.63
C ASN A 15 -6.96 5.56 1.55
N PHE A 16 -5.76 6.10 1.77
CA PHE A 16 -4.71 6.03 0.75
C PHE A 16 -4.23 4.58 0.51
N HIS A 17 -4.20 3.72 1.54
CA HIS A 17 -3.92 2.30 1.34
C HIS A 17 -5.04 1.65 0.53
N LEU A 18 -6.29 1.94 0.88
CA LEU A 18 -7.46 1.36 0.21
C LEU A 18 -7.52 1.77 -1.26
N TRP A 19 -7.18 3.02 -1.57
CA TRP A 19 -7.12 3.52 -2.95
C TRP A 19 -5.96 2.91 -3.71
N ALA A 20 -4.77 2.80 -3.10
CA ALA A 20 -3.62 2.17 -3.73
C ALA A 20 -3.88 0.69 -4.06
N ILE A 21 -4.48 -0.07 -3.12
CA ILE A 21 -4.85 -1.47 -3.35
C ILE A 21 -5.92 -1.58 -4.45
N ALA A 22 -6.95 -0.74 -4.40
CA ALA A 22 -8.00 -0.76 -5.44
C ALA A 22 -7.44 -0.41 -6.83
N ALA A 23 -6.52 0.54 -6.92
CA ALA A 23 -5.86 0.90 -8.18
C ALA A 23 -4.95 -0.23 -8.69
N ALA A 24 -4.24 -0.91 -7.79
CA ALA A 24 -3.47 -2.09 -8.16
C ALA A 24 -4.38 -3.20 -8.68
N ASP A 25 -5.48 -3.51 -7.99
CA ASP A 25 -6.45 -4.52 -8.43
C ASP A 25 -6.96 -4.23 -9.85
N GLN A 26 -7.34 -2.99 -10.14
CA GLN A 26 -7.79 -2.60 -11.47
C GLN A 26 -6.68 -2.74 -12.52
N ALA A 27 -5.44 -2.37 -12.19
CA ALA A 27 -4.32 -2.49 -13.12
C ALA A 27 -3.95 -3.95 -13.43
N PHE A 28 -4.00 -4.84 -12.43
CA PHE A 28 -3.73 -6.27 -12.61
C PHE A 28 -4.85 -6.98 -13.37
N GLU A 29 -6.11 -6.59 -13.14
CA GLU A 29 -7.26 -7.04 -13.94
C GLU A 29 -7.11 -6.62 -15.41
N GLU A 30 -6.78 -5.35 -15.68
CA GLU A 30 -6.61 -4.83 -17.05
C GLU A 30 -5.41 -5.45 -17.77
N ALA A 31 -4.27 -5.62 -17.09
CA ALA A 31 -3.04 -6.07 -17.72
C ALA A 31 -2.96 -7.60 -17.94
N ALA A 32 -3.63 -8.38 -17.09
CA ALA A 32 -3.43 -9.83 -17.03
C ALA A 32 -4.67 -10.65 -16.62
N ASP A 33 -5.87 -10.04 -16.54
CA ASP A 33 -7.11 -10.68 -16.07
C ASP A 33 -6.94 -11.33 -14.67
N ILE A 34 -6.06 -10.75 -13.84
CA ILE A 34 -5.81 -11.23 -12.48
C ILE A 34 -6.83 -10.60 -11.56
N GLN A 35 -7.84 -11.39 -11.21
CA GLN A 35 -8.87 -10.99 -10.26
C GLN A 35 -8.44 -11.35 -8.84
N THR A 36 -8.66 -10.42 -7.91
CA THR A 36 -8.41 -10.65 -6.49
C THR A 36 -9.71 -10.91 -5.76
N SER A 37 -9.70 -11.92 -4.90
CA SER A 37 -10.86 -12.19 -4.04
C SER A 37 -10.99 -11.12 -2.95
N PRO A 38 -12.21 -10.78 -2.50
CA PRO A 38 -12.42 -9.94 -1.32
C PRO A 38 -11.73 -10.46 -0.05
N SER A 39 -11.32 -11.74 -0.03
CA SER A 39 -10.54 -12.36 1.05
C SER A 39 -9.09 -11.87 1.13
N GLY A 40 -8.60 -11.18 0.09
CA GLY A 40 -7.33 -10.48 0.12
C GLY A 40 -6.19 -11.17 -0.65
N ALA A 41 -6.39 -12.41 -1.11
CA ALA A 41 -5.40 -13.15 -1.87
C ALA A 41 -5.74 -13.14 -3.38
N SER A 42 -4.72 -12.93 -4.23
CA SER A 42 -4.79 -13.36 -5.63
C SER A 42 -4.86 -14.88 -5.68
N SER A 43 -5.82 -15.43 -6.41
CA SER A 43 -5.91 -16.88 -6.67
C SER A 43 -5.10 -17.33 -7.89
N ALA A 44 -4.51 -16.39 -8.63
CA ALA A 44 -3.79 -16.65 -9.87
C ALA A 44 -2.29 -16.39 -9.69
N ASP A 45 -1.48 -17.27 -10.29
CA ASP A 45 -0.05 -17.04 -10.48
C ASP A 45 0.15 -15.81 -11.36
N LEU A 46 1.13 -14.98 -11.00
CA LEU A 46 1.52 -13.86 -11.85
C LEU A 46 2.07 -14.40 -13.19
N PRO A 47 1.69 -13.82 -14.34
CA PRO A 47 2.28 -14.19 -15.64
C PRO A 47 3.74 -13.74 -15.78
N TRP A 48 4.26 -13.02 -14.79
CA TRP A 48 5.63 -12.55 -14.70
C TRP A 48 6.33 -13.16 -13.48
N ASP A 49 7.65 -13.26 -13.53
CA ASP A 49 8.46 -13.63 -12.36
C ASP A 49 8.26 -12.60 -11.23
N PRO A 50 7.72 -13.01 -10.06
CA PRO A 50 7.45 -12.08 -8.96
C PRO A 50 8.67 -11.32 -8.46
N ALA A 51 9.89 -11.87 -8.61
CA ALA A 51 11.14 -11.21 -8.23
C ALA A 51 11.54 -10.07 -9.18
N ARG A 52 10.93 -10.03 -10.38
CA ARG A 52 11.18 -9.03 -11.42
C ARG A 52 10.09 -7.96 -11.51
N VAL A 53 9.10 -8.00 -10.62
CA VAL A 53 8.04 -6.99 -10.53
C VAL A 53 8.42 -5.99 -9.44
N MET A 54 8.47 -4.70 -9.79
CA MET A 54 8.69 -3.61 -8.83
C MET A 54 7.36 -2.94 -8.48
N ILE A 55 7.20 -2.53 -7.22
CA ILE A 55 6.06 -1.74 -6.75
C ILE A 55 6.57 -0.39 -6.25
N VAL A 56 6.19 0.69 -6.94
CA VAL A 56 6.48 2.06 -6.52
C VAL A 56 5.20 2.74 -6.08
N THR A 57 5.06 3.00 -4.78
CA THR A 57 3.94 3.80 -4.25
C THR A 57 4.30 5.28 -4.25
N ALA A 58 3.64 6.07 -5.09
CA ALA A 58 3.81 7.52 -5.10
C ALA A 58 2.85 8.21 -4.12
N THR A 59 3.38 8.98 -3.17
CA THR A 59 2.56 9.71 -2.20
C THR A 59 3.13 11.09 -1.86
N GLY A 60 2.27 12.11 -1.88
CA GLY A 60 2.68 13.48 -1.58
C GLY A 60 3.17 13.67 -0.14
N SER A 61 2.60 12.95 0.82
CA SER A 61 3.00 13.08 2.23
C SER A 61 2.82 11.80 3.07
N GLY A 62 2.37 10.70 2.47
CA GLY A 62 2.14 9.45 3.19
C GLY A 62 1.01 9.53 4.24
N PRO A 63 1.04 8.66 5.26
CA PRO A 63 -0.01 8.54 6.27
C PRO A 63 0.08 9.59 7.39
N ILE A 64 -0.14 10.87 7.09
CA ILE A 64 -0.10 11.95 8.11
C ILE A 64 -1.12 11.71 9.24
N ARG A 65 -2.35 11.29 8.89
CA ARG A 65 -3.44 11.14 9.87
C ARG A 65 -3.14 10.12 10.97
N PRO A 66 -2.67 8.89 10.67
CA PRO A 66 -2.22 7.95 11.69
C PRO A 66 -1.07 8.47 12.55
N GLN A 67 -0.08 9.13 11.94
CA GLN A 67 1.08 9.67 12.66
C GLN A 67 0.64 10.75 13.68
N GLN A 68 -0.24 11.66 13.26
CA GLN A 68 -0.78 12.69 14.13
C GLN A 68 -1.61 12.10 15.28
N ARG A 69 -2.50 11.14 14.99
CA ARG A 69 -3.30 10.46 16.03
C ARG A 69 -2.43 9.72 17.04
N ALA A 70 -1.37 9.06 16.57
CA ALA A 70 -0.43 8.39 17.44
C ALA A 70 0.35 9.35 18.34
N ALA A 71 0.76 10.51 17.81
CA ALA A 71 1.43 11.53 18.60
C ALA A 71 0.53 12.09 19.72
N LEU A 72 -0.76 12.34 19.42
CA LEU A 72 -1.74 12.76 20.42
C LEU A 72 -1.98 11.68 21.48
N ALA A 73 -2.21 10.43 21.06
CA ALA A 73 -2.40 9.31 21.98
C ALA A 73 -1.17 9.05 22.86
N TYR A 74 0.05 9.28 22.34
CA TYR A 74 1.27 9.21 23.15
C TYR A 74 1.31 10.31 24.21
N ALA A 75 0.88 11.53 23.88
CA ALA A 75 0.85 12.64 24.82
C ALA A 75 -0.20 12.41 25.94
N GLU A 76 -1.33 11.80 25.62
CA GLU A 76 -2.43 11.55 26.55
C GLU A 76 -2.19 10.29 27.41
N ASP A 77 -1.83 9.17 26.79
CA ASP A 77 -1.82 7.83 27.42
C ASP A 77 -0.41 7.19 27.48
N GLY A 78 0.63 7.93 27.08
CA GLY A 78 2.00 7.44 27.01
C GLY A 78 2.22 6.36 25.95
N GLN A 79 3.28 5.57 26.09
CA GLN A 79 3.67 4.55 25.09
C GLN A 79 2.55 3.55 24.76
N ARG A 80 1.69 3.21 25.73
CA ARG A 80 0.61 2.24 25.54
C ARG A 80 -0.55 2.79 24.70
N GLY A 81 -0.68 4.12 24.58
CA GLY A 81 -1.66 4.76 23.71
C GLY A 81 -1.34 4.65 22.22
N VAL A 82 -0.07 4.40 21.86
CA VAL A 82 0.36 4.32 20.46
C VAL A 82 -0.06 2.99 19.83
N PRO A 83 -0.86 3.00 18.75
CA PRO A 83 -1.28 1.76 18.09
C PRO A 83 -0.10 1.00 17.48
N LEU A 84 0.02 -0.30 17.79
CA LEU A 84 1.07 -1.17 17.21
C LEU A 84 1.03 -1.19 15.67
N THR A 85 -0.16 -1.04 15.08
CA THR A 85 -0.37 -1.01 13.63
C THR A 85 0.32 0.17 12.96
N LEU A 86 0.70 1.22 13.70
CA LEU A 86 1.44 2.35 13.15
C LEU A 86 2.81 1.93 12.59
N SER A 87 3.48 0.96 13.20
CA SER A 87 4.76 0.45 12.68
C SER A 87 4.62 -0.18 11.28
N MET A 88 3.47 -0.79 11.00
CA MET A 88 3.19 -1.49 9.75
C MET A 88 2.51 -0.61 8.69
N HIS A 89 1.67 0.35 9.11
CA HIS A 89 0.81 1.13 8.22
C HIS A 89 1.06 2.65 8.30
N GLY A 90 2.00 3.07 9.14
CA GLY A 90 2.38 4.47 9.33
C GLY A 90 3.57 4.92 8.47
N ALA A 91 4.10 4.03 7.63
CA ALA A 91 5.18 4.33 6.70
C ALA A 91 4.63 4.68 5.30
N PRO A 92 5.28 5.56 4.51
CA PRO A 92 4.82 5.92 3.17
C PRO A 92 4.74 4.74 2.18
N ASP A 93 5.57 3.73 2.37
CA ASP A 93 5.69 2.50 1.57
C ASP A 93 4.76 1.36 2.02
N SER A 94 3.96 1.57 3.07
CA SER A 94 3.02 0.56 3.54
C SER A 94 2.02 0.07 2.48
N PRO A 95 1.56 0.87 1.49
CA PRO A 95 0.75 0.31 0.40
C PRO A 95 1.56 -0.62 -0.50
N ALA A 96 2.83 -0.31 -0.77
CA ALA A 96 3.70 -1.17 -1.56
C ALA A 96 3.87 -2.54 -0.90
N ALA A 97 4.08 -2.56 0.43
CA ALA A 97 4.15 -3.79 1.22
C ALA A 97 2.84 -4.58 1.18
N LEU A 98 1.69 -3.92 1.28
CA LEU A 98 0.37 -4.58 1.21
C LEU A 98 0.09 -5.17 -0.18
N ILE A 99 0.45 -4.46 -1.24
CA ILE A 99 0.33 -4.93 -2.63
C ILE A 99 1.30 -6.11 -2.86
N SER A 100 2.53 -6.02 -2.36
CA SER A 100 3.50 -7.12 -2.42
C SER A 100 2.95 -8.40 -1.80
N GLN A 101 2.41 -8.31 -0.56
CA GLN A 101 1.81 -9.46 0.12
C GLN A 101 0.58 -10.01 -0.61
N ARG A 102 -0.24 -9.12 -1.17
CA ARG A 102 -1.47 -9.47 -1.88
C ARG A 102 -1.22 -10.29 -3.15
N TYR A 103 -0.17 -9.94 -3.89
CA TYR A 103 0.15 -10.53 -5.20
C TYR A 103 1.35 -11.47 -5.17
N GLY A 104 1.97 -11.69 -4.00
CA GLY A 104 3.18 -12.51 -3.88
C GLY A 104 4.41 -11.92 -4.59
N ILE A 105 4.45 -10.60 -4.77
CA ILE A 105 5.56 -9.90 -5.45
C ILE A 105 6.75 -9.81 -4.49
N THR A 106 7.91 -10.27 -4.94
CA THR A 106 9.14 -10.35 -4.14
C THR A 106 10.25 -9.44 -4.63
N GLY A 107 10.03 -8.75 -5.76
CA GLY A 107 10.90 -7.69 -6.24
C GLY A 107 10.83 -6.42 -5.38
N PRO A 108 11.52 -5.34 -5.80
CA PRO A 108 11.61 -4.11 -5.01
C PRO A 108 10.23 -3.48 -4.73
N ALA A 109 9.99 -3.08 -3.49
CA ALA A 109 8.77 -2.40 -3.07
C ALA A 109 9.14 -1.18 -2.20
N HIS A 110 8.84 0.02 -2.68
CA HIS A 110 9.17 1.26 -1.96
C HIS A 110 8.18 2.38 -2.27
N ALA A 111 8.37 3.52 -1.61
CA ALA A 111 7.60 4.73 -1.86
C ALA A 111 8.47 5.90 -2.29
N VAL A 112 7.86 6.81 -3.05
CA VAL A 112 8.45 8.08 -3.46
C VAL A 112 7.54 9.24 -3.06
N SER A 113 8.17 10.36 -2.72
CA SER A 113 7.46 11.59 -2.40
C SER A 113 8.16 12.78 -3.03
N ALA A 114 7.43 13.45 -3.91
CA ALA A 114 7.83 14.71 -4.54
C ALA A 114 6.63 15.68 -4.55
N THR A 115 5.80 15.64 -3.51
CA THR A 115 4.55 16.43 -3.39
C THR A 115 3.64 16.24 -4.61
N CYS A 116 3.25 17.31 -5.31
CA CYS A 116 2.42 17.26 -6.52
C CYS A 116 3.07 16.44 -7.66
N ALA A 117 4.40 16.35 -7.69
CA ALA A 117 5.13 15.61 -8.72
C ALA A 117 5.29 14.11 -8.41
N SER A 118 4.85 13.63 -7.24
CA SER A 118 5.11 12.24 -6.78
C SER A 118 4.68 11.19 -7.81
N GLY A 119 3.51 11.37 -8.43
CA GLY A 119 3.02 10.43 -9.44
C GLY A 119 3.92 10.35 -10.67
N ALA A 120 4.35 11.50 -11.21
CA ALA A 120 5.25 11.55 -12.35
C ALA A 120 6.65 11.00 -12.01
N VAL A 121 7.16 11.31 -10.81
CA VAL A 121 8.43 10.77 -10.32
C VAL A 121 8.36 9.25 -10.18
N GLY A 122 7.28 8.73 -9.57
CA GLY A 122 7.08 7.28 -9.41
C GLY A 122 7.02 6.53 -10.74
N LEU A 123 6.30 7.06 -11.73
CA LEU A 123 6.31 6.51 -13.09
C LEU A 123 7.70 6.55 -13.72
N GLY A 124 8.41 7.66 -13.55
CA GLY A 124 9.79 7.80 -14.05
C GLY A 124 10.74 6.80 -13.41
N GLU A 125 10.61 6.52 -12.11
CA GLU A 125 11.40 5.47 -11.44
C GLU A 125 11.07 4.09 -11.96
N ALA A 126 9.78 3.77 -12.12
CA ALA A 126 9.33 2.48 -12.64
C ALA A 126 9.85 2.21 -14.07
N LEU A 127 9.98 3.24 -14.91
CA LEU A 127 10.54 3.11 -16.26
C LEU A 127 12.06 2.90 -16.32
N ARG A 128 12.79 3.17 -15.21
CA ARG A 128 14.26 3.05 -15.14
C ARG A 128 14.74 1.74 -14.53
N ALA A 129 13.85 1.01 -13.85
CA ALA A 129 14.13 -0.27 -13.22
C ALA A 129 14.15 -1.42 -14.23
#